data_AF-A0A496SJZ2-F1
#
_entry.id   AF-A0A496SJZ2-F1
#
_cell.length_a   1.000
_cell.length_b   1.000
_cell.length_c   1.000
_cell.angle_alpha   90.00
_cell.angle_beta   90.00
_cell.angle_gamma   90.00
#
_symmetry.space_group_name_H-M   'P 1'
#
loop_
_entity.id
_entity.type
_entity.pdbx_description
1 polymer ?
#
loop_
_entity_poly.entity_id
_entity_poly.type
_entity_poly.pdbx_seq_one_letter_code
_entity_poly.pdbx_strand_id
1 'polypeptide(L)'
;MSEGRQRDFREEDTWRVFRIMAEFVEGFEELSKLGPAVTIFGSSRVKPGSHIYEMARETAKLLVGAGYAIITGGGPGIMEAANRGACEAGGGSVGLNIELPTEQKLNPYVKKGLSFRYFFARKVMFIKYGRAFVIFPGGFGTLDEFFEAVTLIQTR
;
A
#
# COMPACT_ATOMS: atom_id res chain seq x y z
N MET A 1 -37.31 -30.49 -16.78
CA MET A 1 -36.07 -30.76 -16.03
C MET A 1 -34.97 -29.88 -16.61
N SER A 2 -34.62 -28.79 -15.92
CA SER A 2 -33.31 -28.15 -16.05
C SER A 2 -33.07 -27.43 -14.72
N GLU A 3 -32.50 -28.17 -13.76
CA GLU A 3 -31.95 -27.57 -12.55
C GLU A 3 -30.79 -26.67 -12.97
N GLY A 4 -31.04 -25.36 -12.94
CA GLY A 4 -29.99 -24.36 -13.05
C GLY A 4 -29.05 -24.54 -11.86
N ARG A 5 -27.87 -25.06 -12.15
CA ARG A 5 -26.72 -25.25 -11.26
C ARG A 5 -26.55 -24.02 -10.36
N GLN A 6 -27.07 -24.10 -9.14
CA GLN A 6 -26.69 -23.23 -8.04
C GLN A 6 -25.20 -23.50 -7.83
N ARG A 7 -24.32 -22.67 -8.42
CA ARG A 7 -22.89 -22.70 -8.10
C ARG A 7 -22.81 -22.61 -6.58
N ASP A 8 -22.20 -23.61 -5.96
CA ASP A 8 -22.24 -23.80 -4.52
C ASP A 8 -21.55 -22.62 -3.84
N PHE A 9 -22.36 -21.71 -3.29
CA PHE A 9 -21.89 -20.52 -2.58
C PHE A 9 -20.88 -20.87 -1.48
N ARG A 10 -20.93 -22.07 -0.91
CA ARG A 10 -20.00 -22.55 0.14
C ARG A 10 -18.60 -22.88 -0.38
N GLU A 11 -18.49 -23.38 -1.61
CA GLU A 11 -17.19 -23.63 -2.24
C GLU A 11 -16.48 -22.30 -2.55
N GLU A 12 -17.23 -21.27 -2.98
CA GLU A 12 -16.67 -19.94 -3.23
C GLU A 12 -16.09 -19.30 -1.96
N ASP A 13 -16.77 -19.42 -0.82
CA ASP A 13 -16.29 -18.87 0.45
C ASP A 13 -15.07 -19.62 1.00
N THR A 14 -15.02 -20.95 0.86
CA THR A 14 -13.84 -21.73 1.25
C THR A 14 -12.60 -21.31 0.44
N TRP A 15 -12.75 -21.19 -0.88
CA TRP A 15 -11.66 -20.69 -1.75
C TRP A 15 -11.27 -19.24 -1.47
N ARG A 16 -12.22 -18.40 -1.02
CA ARG A 16 -11.90 -17.03 -0.56
C ARG A 16 -11.01 -17.07 0.68
N VAL A 17 -11.31 -17.91 1.68
CA VAL A 17 -10.47 -18.03 2.87
C VAL A 17 -9.05 -18.44 2.52
N PHE A 18 -8.88 -19.43 1.63
CA PHE A 18 -7.53 -19.82 1.16
C PHE A 18 -6.80 -18.69 0.46
N ARG A 19 -7.47 -17.90 -0.39
CA ARG A 19 -6.86 -16.72 -1.03
C ARG A 19 -6.47 -15.65 -0.03
N ILE A 20 -7.33 -15.37 0.95
CA ILE A 20 -7.03 -14.41 2.01
C ILE A 20 -5.78 -14.84 2.79
N MET A 21 -5.70 -16.12 3.17
CA MET A 21 -4.52 -16.67 3.84
C MET A 21 -3.27 -16.55 2.96
N ALA A 22 -3.38 -16.84 1.66
CA ALA A 22 -2.26 -16.71 0.72
C ALA A 22 -1.75 -15.26 0.65
N GLU A 23 -2.63 -14.25 0.56
CA GLU A 23 -2.24 -12.83 0.58
C GLU A 23 -1.53 -12.43 1.88
N PHE A 24 -1.95 -12.99 3.03
CA PHE A 24 -1.25 -12.78 4.29
C PHE A 24 0.14 -13.42 4.32
N VAL A 25 0.25 -14.67 3.84
CA VAL A 25 1.52 -15.39 3.80
C VAL A 25 2.52 -14.68 2.91
N GLU A 26 2.13 -14.34 1.68
CA GLU A 26 2.98 -13.62 0.72
C GLU A 26 3.38 -12.25 1.26
N GLY A 27 2.41 -11.48 1.79
CA GLY A 27 2.67 -10.18 2.39
C GLY A 27 3.64 -10.25 3.57
N PHE A 28 3.50 -11.25 4.44
CA PHE A 28 4.40 -11.41 5.58
C PHE A 28 5.80 -11.85 5.17
N GLU A 29 5.92 -12.77 4.22
CA GLU A 29 7.22 -13.25 3.76
C GLU A 29 8.01 -12.13 3.08
N GLU A 30 7.39 -11.42 2.15
CA GLU A 30 8.06 -10.40 1.35
C GLU A 30 8.45 -9.15 2.15
N LEU A 31 7.61 -8.75 3.11
CA LEU A 31 7.85 -7.54 3.90
C LEU A 31 8.67 -7.79 5.17
N SER A 32 8.74 -9.03 5.67
CA SER A 32 9.61 -9.37 6.82
C SER A 32 11.10 -9.03 6.60
N LYS A 33 11.53 -9.01 5.35
CA LYS A 33 12.91 -8.76 4.93
C LYS A 33 13.22 -7.27 4.70
N LEU A 34 12.23 -6.38 4.82
CA LEU A 34 12.36 -4.98 4.43
C LEU A 34 13.17 -4.12 5.42
N GLY A 35 13.19 -4.49 6.70
CA GLY A 35 13.73 -3.66 7.78
C GLY A 35 12.76 -2.55 8.21
N PRO A 36 13.22 -1.52 8.95
CA PRO A 36 12.39 -0.39 9.36
C PRO A 36 11.82 0.33 8.14
N ALA A 37 10.52 0.63 8.14
CA ALA A 37 9.89 1.33 7.04
C ALA A 37 8.88 2.38 7.52
N VAL A 38 8.61 3.37 6.67
CA VAL A 38 7.58 4.38 6.86
C VAL A 38 6.56 4.27 5.73
N THR A 39 5.29 4.28 6.11
CA THR A 39 4.19 4.24 5.15
C THR A 39 3.79 5.67 4.80
N ILE A 40 3.75 6.00 3.51
CA ILE A 40 3.34 7.31 3.01
C ILE A 40 2.03 7.19 2.24
N PHE A 41 1.03 7.97 2.66
CA PHE A 41 -0.27 8.09 2.00
C PHE A 41 -0.51 9.50 1.47
N GLY A 42 -1.31 9.60 0.41
CA GLY A 42 -1.74 10.87 -0.14
C GLY A 42 -2.52 10.70 -1.44
N SER A 43 -2.91 11.83 -2.03
CA SER A 43 -3.73 11.86 -3.25
C SER A 43 -3.05 11.18 -4.45
N SER A 44 -3.80 10.34 -5.16
CA SER A 44 -3.42 9.77 -6.45
C SER A 44 -3.54 10.75 -7.63
N ARG A 45 -4.08 11.95 -7.40
CA ARG A 45 -4.41 12.93 -8.46
C ARG A 45 -3.41 14.08 -8.54
N VAL A 46 -2.48 14.18 -7.60
CA VAL A 46 -1.43 15.21 -7.59
C VAL A 46 -0.48 14.97 -8.76
N LYS A 47 -0.09 16.02 -9.48
CA LYS A 47 0.80 15.90 -10.65
C LYS A 47 2.28 16.09 -10.26
N PRO A 48 3.21 15.41 -10.96
CA PRO A 48 4.65 15.70 -10.85
C PRO A 48 4.96 17.19 -11.03
N GLY A 49 5.94 17.70 -10.28
CA GLY A 49 6.34 19.12 -10.32
C GLY A 49 5.45 20.08 -9.51
N SER A 50 4.29 19.63 -8.99
CA SER A 50 3.54 20.42 -8.02
C SER A 50 4.28 20.48 -6.67
N HIS A 51 4.05 21.54 -5.90
CA HIS A 51 4.71 21.73 -4.60
C HIS A 51 4.55 20.52 -3.67
N ILE A 52 3.32 20.00 -3.54
CA ILE A 52 3.02 18.85 -2.67
C ILE A 52 3.70 17.57 -3.18
N TYR A 53 3.80 17.37 -4.49
CA TYR A 53 4.52 16.24 -5.07
C TYR A 53 6.00 16.28 -4.69
N GLU A 54 6.66 17.42 -4.90
CA GLU A 54 8.09 17.54 -4.58
C GLU A 54 8.34 17.45 -3.06
N MET A 55 7.43 17.96 -2.22
CA MET A 55 7.50 17.75 -0.77
C MET A 55 7.45 16.25 -0.40
N ALA A 56 6.57 15.47 -1.03
CA ALA A 56 6.48 14.03 -0.78
C ALA A 56 7.73 13.28 -1.22
N ARG A 57 8.28 13.66 -2.38
CA ARG A 57 9.53 13.11 -2.90
C ARG A 57 10.72 13.43 -1.99
N GLU A 58 10.83 14.68 -1.53
CA GLU A 58 11.91 15.09 -0.62
C GLU A 58 11.78 14.43 0.75
N THR A 59 10.55 14.36 1.29
CA THR A 59 10.28 13.65 2.55
C THR A 59 10.73 12.19 2.48
N ALA A 60 10.42 11.50 1.38
CA ALA A 60 10.88 10.12 1.17
C ALA A 60 12.41 10.00 1.09
N LYS A 61 13.11 10.95 0.46
CA LYS A 61 14.58 10.98 0.42
C LYS A 61 15.18 11.12 1.82
N LEU A 62 14.66 12.04 2.61
CA LEU A 62 15.13 12.28 3.98
C LEU A 62 14.91 11.05 4.87
N LEU A 63 13.75 10.41 4.75
CA LEU A 63 13.44 9.17 5.47
C LEU A 63 14.37 8.00 5.07
N VAL A 64 14.66 7.86 3.77
CA VAL A 64 15.67 6.89 3.30
C VAL A 64 17.05 7.22 3.85
N GLY A 65 17.46 8.49 3.85
CA GLY A 65 18.71 8.94 4.46
C GLY A 65 18.81 8.63 5.96
N ALA A 66 17.67 8.54 6.64
CA ALA A 66 17.57 8.11 8.04
C ALA A 66 17.47 6.58 8.23
N GLY A 67 17.59 5.78 7.16
CA GLY A 67 17.61 4.31 7.22
C GLY A 67 16.24 3.65 7.14
N TYR A 68 15.19 4.37 6.72
CA TYR A 68 13.85 3.79 6.54
C TYR A 68 13.58 3.43 5.08
N ALA A 69 13.00 2.25 4.84
CA ALA A 69 12.35 1.97 3.58
C ALA A 69 11.02 2.73 3.46
N ILE A 70 10.54 2.95 2.24
CA ILE A 70 9.27 3.62 1.98
C ILE A 70 8.24 2.63 1.45
N ILE A 71 7.09 2.59 2.11
CA ILE A 71 5.92 1.81 1.69
C ILE A 71 4.83 2.78 1.22
N THR A 72 4.24 2.51 0.06
CA THR A 72 3.11 3.27 -0.46
C THR A 72 2.05 2.32 -1.02
N GLY A 73 0.93 2.88 -1.48
CA GLY A 73 -0.05 2.13 -2.25
C GLY A 73 0.34 1.82 -3.70
N GLY A 74 1.53 2.25 -4.15
CA GLY A 74 2.08 1.96 -5.48
C GLY A 74 1.45 2.71 -6.65
N GLY A 75 0.42 3.53 -6.41
CA GLY A 75 -0.27 4.30 -7.44
C GLY A 75 0.47 5.56 -7.92
N PRO A 76 -0.18 6.39 -8.75
CA PRO A 76 0.33 7.69 -9.18
C PRO A 76 0.25 8.75 -8.05
N GLY A 77 0.67 9.98 -8.36
CA GLY A 77 0.55 11.12 -7.46
C GLY A 77 1.52 11.05 -6.29
N ILE A 78 1.03 11.26 -5.07
CA ILE A 78 1.89 11.26 -3.87
C ILE A 78 2.60 9.91 -3.67
N MET A 79 1.92 8.81 -3.98
CA MET A 79 2.51 7.47 -3.87
C MET A 79 3.73 7.35 -4.81
N GLU A 80 3.59 7.77 -6.07
CA GLU A 80 4.69 7.83 -7.02
C GLU A 80 5.81 8.77 -6.54
N ALA A 81 5.48 9.96 -6.05
CA ALA A 81 6.47 10.91 -5.55
C ALA A 81 7.33 10.30 -4.44
N ALA A 82 6.69 9.63 -3.48
CA ALA A 82 7.36 8.94 -2.38
C ALA A 82 8.22 7.77 -2.88
N ASN A 83 7.69 6.91 -3.75
CA ASN A 83 8.46 5.80 -4.34
C ASN A 83 9.67 6.32 -5.15
N ARG A 84 9.49 7.41 -5.88
CA ARG A 84 10.56 8.08 -6.64
C ARG A 84 11.64 8.62 -5.72
N GLY A 85 11.25 9.35 -4.67
CA GLY A 85 12.19 9.87 -3.69
C GLY A 85 13.01 8.76 -3.03
N ALA A 86 12.36 7.66 -2.68
CA ALA A 86 13.03 6.49 -2.12
C ALA A 86 14.03 5.86 -3.09
N CYS A 87 13.66 5.72 -4.37
CA CYS A 87 14.55 5.19 -5.40
C CYS A 87 15.77 6.07 -5.64
N GLU A 88 15.57 7.38 -5.73
CA GLU A 88 16.64 8.36 -5.97
C GLU A 88 17.65 8.40 -4.81
N ALA A 89 17.20 8.16 -3.58
CA ALA A 89 18.07 8.03 -2.41
C ALA A 89 18.69 6.63 -2.26
N GLY A 90 18.44 5.70 -3.19
CA GLY A 90 19.00 4.34 -3.15
C GLY A 90 18.33 3.39 -2.16
N GLY A 91 17.24 3.81 -1.51
CA GLY A 91 16.56 3.03 -0.48
C GLY A 91 15.55 2.00 -0.99
N GLY A 92 14.89 1.35 -0.03
CA GLY A 92 13.75 0.46 -0.27
C GLY A 92 12.52 1.24 -0.71
N SER A 93 11.92 0.82 -1.83
CA SER A 93 10.70 1.42 -2.39
C SER A 93 9.68 0.33 -2.67
N VAL A 94 8.62 0.30 -1.85
CA VAL A 94 7.58 -0.72 -1.86
C VAL A 94 6.25 -0.13 -2.31
N GLY A 95 5.52 -0.88 -3.14
CA GLY A 95 4.17 -0.54 -3.58
C GLY A 95 3.23 -1.70 -3.28
N LEU A 96 2.30 -1.49 -2.35
CA LEU A 96 1.23 -2.44 -2.06
C LEU A 96 0.01 -2.04 -2.90
N ASN A 97 -0.15 -2.66 -4.06
CA ASN A 97 -1.25 -2.37 -4.98
C ASN A 97 -2.56 -3.03 -4.52
N ILE A 98 -3.69 -2.51 -4.97
CA ILE A 98 -5.00 -3.15 -4.81
C ILE A 98 -5.63 -3.37 -6.18
N GLU A 99 -6.16 -4.56 -6.43
CA GLU A 99 -6.93 -4.85 -7.63
C GLU A 99 -8.25 -4.07 -7.61
N LEU A 100 -8.41 -3.18 -8.59
CA LEU A 100 -9.62 -2.41 -8.82
C LEU A 100 -10.23 -2.78 -10.18
N PRO A 101 -11.55 -2.59 -10.39
CA PRO A 101 -12.19 -2.85 -11.68
C PRO A 101 -11.55 -2.12 -12.86
N THR A 102 -10.98 -0.94 -12.59
CA THR A 102 -10.08 -0.23 -13.51
C THR A 102 -8.65 -0.47 -13.07
N GLU A 103 -7.82 -1.02 -13.96
CA GLU A 103 -6.43 -1.39 -13.66
C GLU A 103 -5.64 -0.21 -13.10
N GLN A 104 -5.20 -0.31 -11.84
CA GLN A 104 -4.19 0.57 -11.27
C GLN A 104 -2.83 -0.09 -11.43
N LYS A 105 -2.01 0.42 -12.35
CA LYS A 105 -0.63 -0.04 -12.52
C LYS A 105 0.25 0.55 -11.44
N LEU A 106 1.19 -0.27 -10.95
CA LEU A 106 2.28 0.21 -10.11
C LEU A 106 3.08 1.28 -10.86
N ASN A 107 3.44 2.34 -10.15
CA ASN A 107 4.29 3.40 -10.69
C ASN A 107 5.72 2.87 -10.94
N PRO A 108 6.50 3.49 -11.85
CA PRO A 108 7.79 2.95 -12.31
C PRO A 108 8.89 2.99 -11.25
N TYR A 109 8.65 3.59 -10.08
CA TYR A 109 9.61 3.70 -9.00
C TYR A 109 9.36 2.68 -7.88
N VAL A 110 8.42 1.76 -8.06
CA VAL A 110 8.25 0.63 -7.14
C VAL A 110 9.30 -0.43 -7.46
N LYS A 111 10.18 -0.73 -6.49
CA LYS A 111 11.19 -1.81 -6.61
C LYS A 111 10.66 -3.15 -6.15
N LYS A 112 9.81 -3.15 -5.13
CA LYS A 112 9.09 -4.34 -4.64
C LYS A 112 7.59 -4.07 -4.66
N GLY A 113 6.89 -4.74 -5.57
CA GLY A 113 5.44 -4.65 -5.71
C GLY A 113 4.75 -5.87 -5.15
N LEU A 114 3.67 -5.67 -4.39
CA LEU A 114 2.72 -6.73 -4.04
C LEU A 114 1.33 -6.32 -4.51
N SER A 115 0.55 -7.28 -4.99
CA SER A 115 -0.82 -7.03 -5.42
C SER A 115 -1.78 -7.76 -4.50
N PHE A 116 -2.77 -7.02 -3.99
CA PHE A 116 -3.80 -7.55 -3.12
C PHE A 116 -5.15 -7.48 -3.81
N ARG A 117 -6.02 -8.44 -3.54
CA ARG A 117 -7.42 -8.39 -3.91
C ARG A 117 -8.29 -7.94 -2.74
N TYR A 118 -7.85 -8.18 -1.51
CA TYR A 118 -8.60 -7.84 -0.30
C TYR A 118 -7.99 -6.62 0.41
N PHE A 119 -8.79 -5.55 0.53
CA PHE A 119 -8.37 -4.30 1.18
C PHE A 119 -7.82 -4.51 2.59
N PHE A 120 -8.46 -5.35 3.39
CA PHE A 120 -8.05 -5.58 4.78
C PHE A 120 -6.69 -6.28 4.89
N ALA A 121 -6.37 -7.20 3.96
CA ALA A 121 -5.07 -7.88 3.96
C ALA A 121 -3.96 -6.85 3.68
N ARG A 122 -4.18 -6.00 2.67
CA ARG A 122 -3.29 -4.87 2.33
C ARG A 122 -3.12 -3.89 3.50
N LYS A 123 -4.20 -3.51 4.17
CA LYS A 123 -4.19 -2.59 5.32
C LYS A 123 -3.33 -3.10 6.47
N VAL A 124 -3.47 -4.39 6.80
CA VAL A 124 -2.61 -5.03 7.81
C VAL A 124 -1.13 -4.90 7.45
N MET A 125 -0.76 -5.00 6.17
CA MET A 125 0.65 -4.84 5.76
C MET A 125 1.17 -3.42 5.98
N PHE A 126 0.36 -2.39 5.72
CA PHE A 126 0.74 -1.00 6.01
C PHE A 126 1.02 -0.77 7.50
N ILE A 127 0.19 -1.36 8.37
CA ILE A 127 0.30 -1.19 9.83
C ILE A 127 1.42 -2.03 10.42
N LYS A 128 1.50 -3.31 10.03
CA LYS A 128 2.46 -4.25 10.61
C LYS A 128 3.91 -3.87 10.27
N TYR A 129 4.16 -3.36 9.07
CA TYR A 129 5.50 -3.05 8.58
C TYR A 129 5.83 -1.56 8.56
N GLY A 130 4.84 -0.67 8.76
CA GLY A 130 5.05 0.76 8.95
C GLY A 130 5.40 1.09 10.41
N ARG A 131 6.58 1.66 10.65
CA ARG A 131 6.97 2.23 11.96
C ARG A 131 6.34 3.59 12.22
N ALA A 132 6.01 4.30 11.16
CA ALA A 132 5.34 5.58 11.20
C ALA A 132 4.50 5.76 9.94
N PHE A 133 3.55 6.68 10.01
CA PHE A 133 2.72 7.09 8.89
C PHE A 133 2.95 8.57 8.60
N VAL A 134 3.17 8.90 7.32
CA VAL A 134 3.20 10.28 6.84
C VAL A 134 2.02 10.49 5.90
N ILE A 135 1.15 11.43 6.25
CA ILE A 135 -0.12 11.67 5.56
C ILE A 135 -0.04 13.01 4.83
N PHE A 136 0.01 12.95 3.49
CA PHE A 136 -0.12 14.12 2.63
C PHE A 136 -1.58 14.40 2.27
N PRO A 137 -1.90 15.61 1.76
CA PRO A 137 -3.25 15.92 1.26
C PRO A 137 -3.78 14.85 0.30
N GLY A 138 -5.01 14.40 0.58
CA GLY A 138 -5.55 13.17 0.04
C GLY A 138 -7.07 13.16 -0.05
N GLY A 139 -7.61 12.15 -0.74
CA GLY A 139 -9.05 11.90 -0.83
C GLY A 139 -9.52 10.86 0.20
N PHE A 140 -10.65 10.20 -0.07
CA PHE A 140 -11.23 9.21 0.84
C PHE A 140 -10.29 8.06 1.19
N GLY A 141 -9.55 7.51 0.22
CA GLY A 141 -8.59 6.45 0.52
C GLY A 141 -7.48 6.90 1.48
N THR A 142 -7.07 8.17 1.43
CA THR A 142 -6.08 8.70 2.38
C THR A 142 -6.69 8.92 3.76
N LEU A 143 -7.94 9.40 3.83
CA LEU A 143 -8.65 9.60 5.09
C LEU A 143 -8.95 8.27 5.79
N ASP A 144 -9.33 7.25 5.02
CA ASP A 144 -9.56 5.88 5.51
C ASP A 144 -8.32 5.35 6.24
N GLU A 145 -7.15 5.39 5.59
CA GLU A 145 -5.90 4.93 6.22
C GLU A 145 -5.46 5.82 7.40
N PHE A 146 -5.73 7.12 7.34
CA PHE A 146 -5.44 8.04 8.45
C PHE A 146 -6.28 7.70 9.69
N PHE A 147 -7.60 7.57 9.54
CA PHE A 147 -8.48 7.27 10.66
C PHE A 147 -8.26 5.86 11.20
N GLU A 148 -7.92 4.90 10.34
CA GLU A 148 -7.52 3.56 10.78
C GLU A 148 -6.26 3.61 11.65
N ALA A 149 -5.20 4.30 11.19
CA ALA A 149 -3.97 4.45 11.96
C ALA A 149 -4.20 5.14 13.30
N VAL A 150 -4.96 6.25 13.32
CA VAL A 150 -5.29 6.98 14.56
C VAL A 150 -6.12 6.12 15.51
N THR A 151 -7.10 5.36 14.99
CA THR A 151 -7.91 4.46 15.81
C THR A 151 -7.03 3.40 16.49
N LEU A 152 -6.13 2.77 15.74
CA LEU A 152 -5.23 1.74 16.29
C LEU A 152 -4.26 2.32 17.34
N ILE A 153 -3.72 3.50 17.10
CA ILE A 153 -2.89 4.22 18.09
C ILE A 153 -3.69 4.50 19.37
N GLN A 154 -4.96 4.89 19.23
CA GLN A 154 -5.83 5.15 20.37
C GLN A 154 -6.15 3.88 21.16
N THR A 155 -6.36 2.74 20.48
CA THR A 155 -6.82 1.49 21.11
C THR A 155 -5.72 0.63 21.75
N ARG A 156 -4.44 0.96 21.53
CA ARG A 156 -3.24 0.24 22.01
C ARG A 156 -3.06 -1.17 21.45
#